data_AF-A0ABD6CEQ9-F1
#
_entry.id   AF-A0ABD6CEQ9-F1
#
_cell.length_a   1.000
_cell.length_b   1.000
_cell.length_c   1.000
_cell.angle_alpha   90.00
_cell.angle_beta   90.00
_cell.angle_gamma   90.00
#
_symmetry.space_group_name_H-M   'P 1'
#
loop_
_entity.id
_entity.type
_entity.pdbx_description
1 polymer ?
#
loop_
_entity_poly.entity_id
_entity_poly.type
_entity_poly.pdbx_seq_one_letter_code
_entity_poly.pdbx_strand_id
1 'polypeptide(L)'
;MANRVISVFGTYDFLAKSMPGMTLVLGIIPLLPSGLFKGMRLLTNFLVFVSFLVSVLLVGTLLGEVAHTIGRLFEKLAAWFGRRLRNTYELLIDYPIGPVADICRDHFRRLEVSLPNSLGSPNPNQLKSEEGSDSIPLLMRIVQTWLSNIREWMERRIKNVAHIALSHRRLFLNHIEPTLNLDSAREVSEADMDFTHQNLVEVCRKEYNIHNMADASKVYSVVVGEVAENGEDRPFRYQARSAFCRGMWVVLMGTSIVYGVIFSLPVSLYPTALRYPTMFAPLLDIHIYIIAIILLISSFIFAIASGAYKEYYIEYLITEFYQHHNIDIEQQQK
;
A
#
# COMPACT_ATOMS: atom_id res chain seq x y z
N MET A 1 -21.92 -3.87 25.05
CA MET A 1 -20.51 -3.45 24.82
C MET A 1 -19.46 -4.57 24.96
N ALA A 2 -19.75 -5.74 25.58
CA ALA A 2 -18.73 -6.78 25.85
C ALA A 2 -18.25 -7.64 24.66
N ASN A 3 -18.96 -7.65 23.52
CA ASN A 3 -18.56 -8.48 22.37
C ASN A 3 -17.56 -7.81 21.40
N ARG A 4 -17.29 -6.50 21.55
CA ARG A 4 -16.38 -5.77 20.63
C ARG A 4 -14.91 -6.05 20.85
N VAL A 5 -14.46 -6.37 22.08
CA VAL A 5 -13.04 -6.69 22.33
C VAL A 5 -12.64 -8.01 21.66
N ILE A 6 -13.57 -8.98 21.58
CA ILE A 6 -13.34 -10.26 20.92
C ILE A 6 -13.45 -10.12 19.39
N SER A 7 -14.30 -9.22 18.86
CA SER A 7 -14.36 -8.98 17.40
C SER A 7 -13.22 -8.11 16.87
N VAL A 8 -12.62 -7.25 17.72
CA VAL A 8 -11.46 -6.39 17.37
C VAL A 8 -10.15 -7.16 17.41
N PHE A 9 -10.04 -8.26 18.18
CA PHE A 9 -9.11 -9.36 17.88
C PHE A 9 -9.64 -10.25 16.76
N GLY A 10 -10.26 -9.64 15.74
CA GLY A 10 -10.79 -10.34 14.60
C GLY A 10 -9.70 -11.20 14.00
N THR A 11 -10.06 -12.44 13.65
CA THR A 11 -9.15 -13.43 13.05
C THR A 11 -8.27 -12.84 11.96
N TYR A 12 -8.75 -11.82 11.24
CA TYR A 12 -8.00 -11.06 10.25
C TYR A 12 -6.79 -10.28 10.80
N ASP A 13 -6.88 -9.58 11.94
CA ASP A 13 -5.74 -8.85 12.51
C ASP A 13 -4.68 -9.81 13.06
N PHE A 14 -5.13 -10.89 13.71
CA PHE A 14 -4.23 -11.95 14.18
C PHE A 14 -3.49 -12.62 13.01
N LEU A 15 -4.20 -12.97 11.93
CA LEU A 15 -3.57 -13.56 10.73
C LEU A 15 -2.66 -12.56 10.01
N ALA A 16 -3.08 -11.29 9.90
CA ALA A 16 -2.29 -10.24 9.26
C ALA A 16 -0.96 -9.97 9.97
N LYS A 17 -0.90 -10.20 11.28
CA LYS A 17 0.33 -10.10 12.09
C LYS A 17 1.12 -11.39 12.10
N SER A 18 0.48 -12.53 12.30
CA SER A 18 1.19 -13.81 12.46
C SER A 18 1.76 -14.36 11.16
N MET A 19 1.06 -14.23 10.02
CA MET A 19 1.53 -14.81 8.76
C MET A 19 2.90 -14.27 8.30
N PRO A 20 3.18 -12.95 8.29
CA PRO A 20 4.51 -12.46 7.93
C PRO A 20 5.62 -13.06 8.79
N GLY A 21 5.45 -13.13 10.11
CA GLY A 21 6.49 -13.69 10.96
C GLY A 21 6.60 -15.20 10.84
N MET A 22 5.51 -15.94 10.60
CA MET A 22 5.58 -17.36 10.23
C MET A 22 6.36 -17.56 8.93
N THR A 23 6.11 -16.73 7.91
CA THR A 23 6.88 -16.75 6.66
C THR A 23 8.35 -16.48 6.91
N LEU A 24 8.70 -15.54 7.81
CA LEU A 24 10.09 -15.28 8.19
C LEU A 24 10.73 -16.50 8.86
N VAL A 25 10.07 -17.10 9.85
CA VAL A 25 10.59 -18.31 10.54
C VAL A 25 10.81 -19.43 9.53
N LEU A 26 9.82 -19.69 8.66
CA LEU A 26 9.93 -20.71 7.62
C LEU A 26 11.02 -20.39 6.59
N GLY A 27 11.23 -19.11 6.27
CA GLY A 27 12.31 -18.65 5.40
C GLY A 27 13.71 -18.79 6.02
N ILE A 28 13.82 -18.76 7.35
CA ILE A 28 15.10 -18.94 8.04
C ILE A 28 15.47 -20.42 8.20
N ILE A 29 14.50 -21.33 8.32
CA ILE A 29 14.75 -22.78 8.49
C ILE A 29 15.76 -23.34 7.46
N PRO A 30 15.62 -23.05 6.15
CA PRO A 30 16.62 -23.36 5.14
C PRO A 30 18.08 -23.04 5.47
N LEU A 31 18.30 -21.94 6.19
CA LEU A 31 19.61 -21.40 6.54
C LEU A 31 20.20 -22.05 7.81
N LEU A 32 19.43 -22.91 8.49
CA LEU A 32 19.89 -23.59 9.68
C LEU A 32 20.81 -24.78 9.34
N PRO A 33 21.70 -25.18 10.28
CA PRO A 33 22.57 -26.34 10.10
C PRO A 33 21.77 -27.61 9.81
N SER A 34 22.14 -28.33 8.75
CA SER A 34 21.51 -29.61 8.38
C SER A 34 21.53 -30.66 9.50
N GLY A 35 22.50 -30.57 10.41
CA GLY A 35 22.61 -31.43 11.59
C GLY A 35 21.47 -31.30 12.60
N LEU A 36 20.83 -30.12 12.72
CA LEU A 36 19.75 -29.89 13.68
C LEU A 36 18.53 -30.77 13.43
N PHE A 37 18.30 -31.17 12.18
CA PHE A 37 17.11 -31.93 11.78
C PHE A 37 17.34 -33.44 11.66
N LYS A 38 18.59 -33.92 11.71
CA LYS A 38 18.91 -35.35 11.55
C LYS A 38 18.28 -36.24 12.65
N GLY A 39 18.04 -35.68 13.84
CA GLY A 39 17.37 -36.38 14.94
C GLY A 39 15.85 -36.17 15.01
N MET A 40 15.33 -35.17 14.32
CA MET A 40 13.91 -34.82 14.35
C MET A 40 13.14 -35.68 13.35
N ARG A 41 12.63 -36.83 13.80
CA ARG A 41 11.62 -37.58 13.04
C ARG A 41 10.24 -36.89 13.10
N LEU A 42 10.19 -35.61 12.72
CA LEU A 42 9.01 -34.73 12.74
C LEU A 42 7.78 -35.41 12.15
N LEU A 43 7.94 -36.12 11.04
CA LEU A 43 6.83 -36.77 10.33
C LEU A 43 6.32 -38.04 11.02
N THR A 44 7.12 -38.67 11.89
CA THR A 44 6.69 -39.91 12.59
C THR A 44 6.06 -39.63 13.94
N ASN A 45 6.25 -38.45 14.52
CA ASN A 45 5.67 -38.10 15.82
C ASN A 45 4.75 -36.87 15.67
N PHE A 46 3.45 -37.15 15.50
CA PHE A 46 2.41 -36.13 15.34
C PHE A 46 2.47 -35.03 16.42
N LEU A 47 2.75 -35.39 17.67
CA LEU A 47 2.82 -34.43 18.77
C LEU A 47 3.99 -33.47 18.62
N VAL A 48 5.15 -33.94 18.16
CA VAL A 48 6.32 -33.10 17.87
C VAL A 48 6.03 -32.17 16.70
N PHE A 49 5.35 -32.66 15.67
CA PHE A 49 4.93 -31.83 14.54
C PHE A 49 3.95 -30.72 14.96
N VAL A 50 2.91 -31.05 15.73
CA VAL A 50 1.96 -30.06 16.26
C VAL A 50 2.67 -29.05 17.16
N SER A 51 3.55 -29.50 18.06
CA SER A 51 4.33 -28.62 18.93
C SER A 51 5.22 -27.67 18.13
N PHE A 52 5.83 -28.16 17.05
CA PHE A 52 6.60 -27.34 16.13
C PHE A 52 5.73 -26.29 15.43
N LEU A 53 4.55 -26.67 14.90
CA LEU A 53 3.63 -25.72 14.27
C LEU A 53 3.15 -24.64 15.26
N VAL A 54 2.80 -25.02 16.48
CA VAL A 54 2.43 -24.07 17.55
C VAL A 54 3.60 -23.14 17.87
N SER A 55 4.82 -23.66 17.93
CA SER A 55 6.03 -22.85 18.16
C SER A 55 6.27 -21.86 17.03
N VAL A 56 6.14 -22.29 15.77
CA VAL A 56 6.24 -21.42 14.58
C VAL A 56 5.16 -20.35 14.60
N LEU A 57 3.93 -20.69 15.00
CA LEU A 57 2.83 -19.72 15.12
C LEU A 57 3.10 -18.68 16.22
N LEU A 58 3.53 -19.12 17.41
CA LEU A 58 3.81 -18.23 18.55
C LEU A 58 5.00 -17.30 18.25
N VAL A 59 6.13 -17.85 17.84
CA VAL A 59 7.33 -17.08 17.47
C VAL A 59 7.03 -16.20 16.25
N GLY A 60 6.30 -16.73 15.27
CA GLY A 60 5.87 -16.00 14.08
C GLY A 60 4.98 -14.81 14.43
N THR A 61 4.11 -14.92 15.43
CA THR A 61 3.27 -13.79 15.87
C THR A 61 4.13 -12.66 16.45
N LEU A 62 5.13 -13.00 17.28
CA LEU A 62 6.06 -12.02 17.85
C LEU A 62 6.91 -11.33 16.78
N LEU A 63 7.51 -12.11 15.87
CA LEU A 63 8.30 -11.57 14.76
C LEU A 63 7.45 -10.79 13.77
N GLY A 64 6.18 -11.15 13.63
CA GLY A 64 5.20 -10.43 12.84
C GLY A 64 5.03 -8.99 13.28
N GLU A 65 4.89 -8.74 14.59
CA GLU A 65 4.81 -7.38 15.13
C GLU A 65 6.08 -6.57 14.87
N VAL A 66 7.25 -7.22 14.91
CA VAL A 66 8.53 -6.60 14.53
C VAL A 66 8.51 -6.20 13.06
N ALA A 67 8.09 -7.09 12.16
CA ALA A 67 7.98 -6.81 10.73
C ALA A 67 7.02 -5.64 10.43
N HIS A 68 5.87 -5.59 11.12
CA HIS A 68 4.93 -4.46 11.02
C HIS A 68 5.54 -3.15 11.52
N THR A 69 6.32 -3.20 12.60
CA THR A 69 7.00 -2.03 13.16
C THR A 69 8.07 -1.51 12.20
N ILE A 70 8.85 -2.40 11.59
CA ILE A 70 9.79 -2.07 10.53
C ILE A 70 9.06 -1.48 9.32
N GLY A 71 7.94 -2.07 8.91
CA GLY A 71 7.10 -1.54 7.84
C GLY A 71 6.64 -0.11 8.11
N ARG A 72 6.13 0.18 9.31
CA ARG A 72 5.76 1.55 9.74
C ARG A 72 6.96 2.51 9.74
N LEU A 73 8.15 2.04 10.10
CA LEU A 73 9.37 2.84 10.02
C LEU A 73 9.71 3.17 8.56
N PHE A 74 9.64 2.19 7.64
CA PHE A 74 9.82 2.42 6.22
C PHE A 74 8.82 3.43 5.64
N GLU A 75 7.55 3.37 6.03
CA GLU A 75 6.55 4.36 5.62
C GLU A 75 6.95 5.78 6.04
N LYS A 76 7.36 5.96 7.31
CA LYS A 76 7.81 7.25 7.82
C LYS A 76 9.07 7.75 7.12
N LEU A 77 10.04 6.86 6.87
CA LEU A 77 11.26 7.19 6.15
C LEU A 77 10.97 7.57 4.70
N ALA A 78 10.10 6.82 4.01
CA ALA A 78 9.68 7.11 2.64
C ALA A 78 8.94 8.46 2.56
N ALA A 79 8.04 8.75 3.50
CA ALA A 79 7.35 10.04 3.57
C ALA A 79 8.31 11.20 3.87
N TRP A 80 9.28 10.99 4.76
CA TRP A 80 10.32 11.98 5.03
C TRP A 80 11.20 12.22 3.79
N PHE A 81 11.65 11.15 3.14
CA PHE A 81 12.47 11.21 1.94
C PHE A 81 11.72 11.86 0.77
N GLY A 82 10.45 11.51 0.55
CA GLY A 82 9.61 12.12 -0.47
C GLY A 82 9.43 13.62 -0.25
N ARG A 83 9.18 14.06 1.00
CA ARG A 83 9.17 15.49 1.34
C ARG A 83 10.51 16.16 1.08
N ARG A 84 11.62 15.49 1.41
CA ARG A 84 12.95 16.05 1.16
C ARG A 84 13.25 16.17 -0.34
N LEU A 85 12.91 15.16 -1.13
CA LEU A 85 13.03 15.21 -2.59
C LEU A 85 12.20 16.34 -3.18
N ARG A 86 10.94 16.47 -2.76
CA ARG A 86 10.06 17.57 -3.20
C ARG A 86 10.67 18.93 -2.87
N ASN A 87 11.09 19.16 -1.62
CA ASN A 87 11.69 20.44 -1.23
C ASN A 87 12.99 20.73 -2.00
N THR A 88 13.84 19.72 -2.21
CA THR A 88 15.06 19.87 -3.03
C THR A 88 14.71 20.19 -4.47
N TYR A 89 13.66 19.58 -5.02
CA TYR A 89 13.17 19.83 -6.36
C TYR A 89 12.59 21.24 -6.52
N GLU A 90 11.75 21.69 -5.57
CA GLU A 90 11.23 23.07 -5.54
C GLU A 90 12.37 24.09 -5.47
N LEU A 91 13.37 23.86 -4.61
CA LEU A 91 14.58 24.69 -4.55
C LEU A 91 15.37 24.69 -5.87
N LEU A 92 15.42 23.56 -6.57
CA LEU A 92 16.15 23.43 -7.84
C LEU A 92 15.41 24.10 -9.00
N ILE A 93 14.06 24.11 -8.98
CA ILE A 93 13.22 24.88 -9.91
C ILE A 93 13.31 26.38 -9.65
N ASP A 94 13.32 26.78 -8.38
CA ASP A 94 13.36 28.20 -7.98
C ASP A 94 14.76 28.80 -8.19
N TYR A 95 15.78 27.96 -8.33
CA TYR A 95 17.10 28.42 -8.73
C TYR A 95 17.10 28.79 -10.22
N PRO A 96 17.57 30.00 -10.60
CA PRO A 96 17.55 30.48 -11.98
C PRO A 96 18.67 29.84 -12.81
N ILE A 97 18.70 28.51 -12.91
CA ILE A 97 19.64 27.78 -13.77
C ILE A 97 19.01 27.62 -15.16
N GLY A 98 18.81 28.74 -15.84
CA GLY A 98 18.63 28.81 -17.29
C GLY A 98 17.43 28.06 -17.91
N PRO A 99 17.40 27.95 -19.26
CA PRO A 99 16.25 27.50 -20.05
C PRO A 99 15.79 26.05 -19.80
N VAL A 100 16.56 25.27 -19.04
CA VAL A 100 16.21 23.88 -18.68
C VAL A 100 15.09 23.85 -17.62
N ALA A 101 15.05 24.84 -16.72
CA ALA A 101 14.00 24.94 -15.70
C ALA A 101 12.62 25.18 -16.34
N ASP A 102 12.54 25.97 -17.41
CA ASP A 102 11.29 26.23 -18.12
C ASP A 102 10.77 25.00 -18.86
N ILE A 103 11.66 24.18 -19.44
CA ILE A 103 11.30 22.92 -20.10
C ILE A 103 10.79 21.89 -19.08
N CYS A 104 11.48 21.74 -17.94
CA CYS A 104 11.04 20.84 -16.87
C CYS A 104 9.72 21.32 -16.24
N ARG A 105 9.55 22.63 -16.05
CA ARG A 105 8.31 23.23 -15.52
C ARG A 105 7.14 22.99 -16.47
N ASP A 106 7.33 23.18 -17.78
CA ASP A 106 6.27 22.91 -18.76
C ASP A 106 5.94 21.41 -18.85
N HIS A 107 6.93 20.53 -18.77
CA HIS A 107 6.71 19.08 -18.80
C HIS A 107 5.97 18.58 -17.54
N PHE A 108 6.32 19.09 -16.36
CA PHE A 108 5.63 18.74 -15.11
C PHE A 108 4.27 19.38 -14.99
N ARG A 109 4.08 20.63 -15.45
CA ARG A 109 2.76 21.27 -15.48
C ARG A 109 1.83 20.50 -16.42
N ARG A 110 2.34 19.97 -17.53
CA ARG A 110 1.59 19.03 -18.38
C ARG A 110 1.28 17.73 -17.66
N LEU A 111 2.20 17.17 -16.87
CA LEU A 111 1.95 15.96 -16.05
C LEU A 111 0.94 16.21 -14.92
N GLU A 112 0.96 17.38 -14.28
CA GLU A 112 0.05 17.75 -13.19
C GLU A 112 -1.35 18.09 -13.71
N VAL A 113 -1.45 18.74 -14.88
CA VAL A 113 -2.72 18.97 -15.60
C VAL A 113 -3.26 17.69 -16.25
N SER A 114 -2.41 16.68 -16.49
CA SER A 114 -2.81 15.35 -16.97
C SER A 114 -2.83 14.27 -15.88
N LEU A 115 -2.72 14.65 -14.60
CA LEU A 115 -3.32 13.89 -13.51
C LEU A 115 -4.75 14.40 -13.37
N PRO A 116 -5.72 13.80 -14.06
CA PRO A 116 -7.07 14.28 -13.95
C PRO A 116 -7.58 13.90 -12.56
N ASN A 117 -8.00 14.91 -11.79
CA ASN A 117 -8.83 14.71 -10.61
C ASN A 117 -10.21 14.11 -10.99
N SER A 118 -10.52 14.03 -12.28
CA SER A 118 -11.65 13.27 -12.80
C SER A 118 -11.15 12.03 -13.55
N LEU A 119 -11.53 10.85 -13.06
CA LEU A 119 -11.47 9.58 -13.80
C LEU A 119 -12.46 9.58 -14.99
N GLY A 120 -12.59 10.69 -15.70
CA GLY A 120 -13.29 10.79 -16.96
C GLY A 120 -12.49 10.01 -17.98
N SER A 121 -12.90 8.76 -18.23
CA SER A 121 -12.50 8.01 -19.43
C SER A 121 -12.50 8.98 -20.61
N PRO A 122 -11.38 9.15 -21.34
CA PRO A 122 -11.37 10.02 -22.52
C PRO A 122 -12.55 9.62 -23.38
N ASN A 123 -13.42 10.59 -23.69
CA ASN A 123 -14.64 10.35 -24.44
C ASN A 123 -14.21 9.75 -25.79
N PRO A 124 -14.54 8.47 -26.08
CA PRO A 124 -14.02 7.77 -27.27
C PRO A 124 -14.44 8.46 -28.58
N ASN A 125 -15.39 9.40 -28.51
CA ASN A 125 -15.84 10.19 -29.64
C ASN A 125 -14.92 11.37 -29.99
N GLN A 126 -14.03 11.84 -29.09
CA GLN A 126 -13.06 12.90 -29.41
C GLN A 126 -11.87 12.39 -30.23
N LEU A 127 -11.57 11.09 -30.22
CA LEU A 127 -10.52 10.50 -31.06
C LEU A 127 -10.94 10.24 -32.51
N LYS A 128 -12.23 10.41 -32.85
CA LYS A 128 -12.73 10.17 -34.21
C LYS A 128 -12.59 11.37 -35.16
N SER A 129 -12.12 12.53 -34.68
CA SER A 129 -12.10 13.75 -35.50
C SER A 129 -10.79 14.01 -36.27
N GLU A 130 -9.73 13.22 -36.05
CA GLU A 130 -8.47 13.31 -36.80
C GLU A 130 -8.36 12.18 -37.86
N GLU A 131 -9.39 12.05 -38.68
CA GLU A 131 -9.53 11.02 -39.73
C GLU A 131 -8.84 11.43 -41.05
N GLY A 132 -7.63 12.01 -40.95
CA GLY A 132 -6.87 12.54 -42.10
C GLY A 132 -5.43 12.01 -42.24
N SER A 133 -4.98 11.11 -41.37
CA SER A 133 -3.62 10.54 -41.41
C SER A 133 -3.64 9.05 -41.75
N ASP A 134 -3.88 8.77 -43.03
CA ASP A 134 -4.04 7.42 -43.62
C ASP A 134 -2.73 6.61 -43.76
N SER A 135 -1.67 6.95 -43.03
CA SER A 135 -0.36 6.31 -43.19
C SER A 135 0.34 5.91 -41.90
N ILE A 136 -0.37 5.87 -40.77
CA ILE A 136 0.16 5.20 -39.57
C ILE A 136 -0.04 3.69 -39.74
N PRO A 137 1.03 2.88 -39.88
CA PRO A 137 0.91 1.44 -40.03
C PRO A 137 0.13 0.85 -38.84
N LEU A 138 -0.72 -0.15 -39.09
CA LEU A 138 -1.52 -0.82 -38.04
C LEU A 138 -0.66 -1.28 -36.84
N LEU A 139 0.57 -1.73 -37.11
CA LEU A 139 1.54 -2.10 -36.09
C LEU A 139 1.90 -0.92 -35.17
N MET A 140 2.04 0.29 -35.70
CA MET A 140 2.33 1.49 -34.92
C MET A 140 1.16 1.90 -34.01
N ARG A 141 -0.09 1.74 -34.47
CA ARG A 141 -1.28 1.97 -33.62
C ARG A 141 -1.33 0.98 -32.45
N ILE A 142 -1.05 -0.31 -32.70
CA ILE A 142 -1.00 -1.35 -31.66
C ILE A 142 0.11 -1.05 -30.65
N VAL A 143 1.32 -0.74 -31.12
CA VAL A 143 2.46 -0.39 -30.26
C VAL A 143 2.16 0.85 -29.43
N GLN A 144 1.57 1.89 -30.02
CA GLN A 144 1.19 3.11 -29.30
C GLN A 144 0.14 2.85 -28.22
N THR A 145 -0.87 2.04 -28.52
CA THR A 145 -1.91 1.64 -27.56
C THR A 145 -1.32 0.80 -26.42
N TRP A 146 -0.41 -0.12 -26.74
CA TRP A 146 0.27 -0.94 -25.75
C TRP A 146 1.16 -0.09 -24.84
N LEU A 147 1.91 0.87 -25.40
CA LEU A 147 2.76 1.79 -24.65
C LEU A 147 1.93 2.74 -23.76
N SER A 148 0.80 3.28 -24.25
CA SER A 148 -0.07 4.13 -23.44
C SER A 148 -0.69 3.35 -22.28
N ASN A 149 -1.15 2.12 -22.54
CA ASN A 149 -1.69 1.24 -21.49
C ASN A 149 -0.63 0.87 -20.44
N ILE A 150 0.61 0.61 -20.87
CA ILE A 150 1.72 0.35 -19.94
C ILE A 150 2.05 1.58 -19.12
N ARG A 151 2.09 2.75 -19.75
CA ARG A 151 2.37 4.01 -19.07
C ARG A 151 1.31 4.29 -18.00
N GLU A 152 0.03 4.24 -18.37
CA GLU A 152 -1.08 4.41 -17.42
C GLU A 152 -1.01 3.37 -16.28
N TRP A 153 -0.73 2.11 -16.62
CA TRP A 153 -0.54 1.07 -15.64
C TRP A 153 0.62 1.42 -14.68
N MET A 154 1.78 1.84 -15.19
CA MET A 154 2.93 2.22 -14.39
C MET A 154 2.64 3.42 -13.49
N GLU A 155 2.00 4.46 -14.02
CA GLU A 155 1.61 5.65 -13.26
C GLU A 155 0.68 5.27 -12.10
N ARG A 156 -0.32 4.42 -12.35
CA ARG A 156 -1.18 3.85 -11.29
C ARG A 156 -0.37 3.05 -10.26
N ARG A 157 0.64 2.28 -10.67
CA ARG A 157 1.49 1.51 -9.73
C ARG A 157 2.41 2.41 -8.91
N ILE A 158 2.99 3.45 -9.50
CA ILE A 158 3.78 4.45 -8.78
C ILE A 158 2.92 5.16 -7.75
N LYS A 159 1.69 5.56 -8.11
CA LYS A 159 0.72 6.14 -7.18
C LYS A 159 0.42 5.20 -6.02
N ASN A 160 0.15 3.92 -6.31
CA ASN A 160 -0.06 2.90 -5.27
C ASN A 160 1.15 2.75 -4.34
N VAL A 161 2.37 2.72 -4.88
CA VAL A 161 3.60 2.66 -4.06
C VAL A 161 3.75 3.92 -3.22
N ALA A 162 3.44 5.10 -3.75
CA ALA A 162 3.44 6.35 -3.00
C ALA A 162 2.42 6.33 -1.86
N HIS A 163 1.25 5.70 -2.05
CA HIS A 163 0.25 5.52 -0.99
C HIS A 163 0.76 4.67 0.18
N ILE A 164 1.76 3.80 -0.03
CA ILE A 164 2.40 3.06 1.07
C ILE A 164 3.00 4.06 2.07
N ALA A 165 3.68 5.10 1.59
CA ALA A 165 4.32 6.11 2.43
C ALA A 165 3.32 7.01 3.18
N LEU A 166 2.07 7.10 2.70
CA LEU A 166 1.05 7.93 3.33
C LEU A 166 0.32 7.15 4.43
N SER A 167 0.02 7.85 5.53
CA SER A 167 -0.85 7.31 6.58
C SER A 167 -2.30 7.32 6.10
N HIS A 168 -3.15 6.41 6.62
CA HIS A 168 -4.59 6.41 6.31
C HIS A 168 -5.23 7.78 6.54
N ARG A 169 -4.88 8.42 7.67
CA ARG A 169 -5.34 9.77 7.99
C ARG A 169 -4.94 10.78 6.91
N ARG A 170 -3.71 10.72 6.39
CA ARG A 170 -3.27 11.64 5.34
C ARG A 170 -3.95 11.34 4.00
N LEU A 171 -4.16 10.07 3.66
CA LEU A 171 -4.91 9.68 2.47
C LEU A 171 -6.36 10.17 2.54
N PHE A 172 -7.01 9.98 3.69
CA PHE A 172 -8.35 10.51 3.97
C PHE A 172 -8.41 12.03 3.81
N LEU A 173 -7.46 12.75 4.42
CA LEU A 173 -7.37 14.21 4.28
C LEU A 173 -7.15 14.62 2.83
N ASN A 174 -6.25 13.99 2.09
CA ASN A 174 -6.02 14.29 0.68
C ASN A 174 -7.29 14.06 -0.17
N HIS A 175 -8.20 13.18 0.27
CA HIS A 175 -9.45 12.90 -0.43
C HIS A 175 -10.54 13.95 -0.16
N ILE A 176 -10.50 14.62 1.00
CA ILE A 176 -11.50 15.60 1.45
C ILE A 176 -10.98 17.05 1.33
N GLU A 177 -9.66 17.25 1.28
CA GLU A 177 -9.02 18.55 1.21
C GLU A 177 -9.41 19.38 -0.02
N PRO A 178 -9.51 18.80 -1.23
CA PRO A 178 -10.03 19.52 -2.38
C PRO A 178 -11.41 20.12 -2.10
N THR A 179 -12.26 19.39 -1.39
CA THR A 179 -13.65 19.74 -1.08
C THR A 179 -13.76 20.83 -0.01
N LEU A 180 -12.92 20.77 1.02
CA LEU A 180 -12.93 21.73 2.13
C LEU A 180 -12.33 23.10 1.75
N ASN A 181 -11.39 23.13 0.80
CA ASN A 181 -10.79 24.40 0.35
C ASN A 181 -11.67 25.19 -0.62
N LEU A 182 -12.81 24.64 -1.07
CA LEU A 182 -13.72 25.28 -2.04
C LEU A 182 -14.40 26.53 -1.51
N ASP A 183 -14.49 26.72 -0.21
CA ASP A 183 -14.93 27.99 0.38
C ASP A 183 -14.02 29.17 -0.03
N SER A 184 -12.76 28.89 -0.41
CA SER A 184 -11.79 29.89 -0.89
C SER A 184 -11.70 30.00 -2.42
N ALA A 185 -12.22 29.01 -3.16
CA ALA A 185 -12.14 28.91 -4.62
C ALA A 185 -13.54 28.80 -5.21
N ARG A 186 -14.22 29.95 -5.31
CA ARG A 186 -15.62 30.15 -5.73
C ARG A 186 -15.95 29.73 -7.18
N GLU A 187 -15.12 28.92 -7.84
CA GLU A 187 -15.23 28.58 -9.28
C GLU A 187 -14.98 27.11 -9.64
N VAL A 188 -14.70 26.20 -8.69
CA VAL A 188 -14.73 24.78 -9.05
C VAL A 188 -16.19 24.37 -9.22
N SER A 189 -16.57 24.10 -10.47
CA SER A 189 -17.91 23.68 -10.87
C SER A 189 -18.41 22.57 -9.95
N GLU A 190 -19.50 22.81 -9.22
CA GLU A 190 -20.20 21.80 -8.39
C GLU A 190 -20.51 20.51 -9.17
N ALA A 191 -20.54 20.58 -10.50
CA ALA A 191 -20.78 19.46 -11.39
C ALA A 191 -19.66 18.40 -11.43
N ASP A 192 -18.43 18.73 -10.99
CA ASP A 192 -17.28 17.81 -11.08
C ASP A 192 -17.01 17.03 -9.78
N MET A 193 -17.70 17.36 -8.69
CA MET A 193 -17.55 16.64 -7.43
C MET A 193 -18.49 15.45 -7.35
N ASP A 194 -17.96 14.31 -6.91
CA ASP A 194 -18.80 13.16 -6.58
C ASP A 194 -19.76 13.54 -5.43
N PHE A 195 -21.03 13.17 -5.59
CA PHE A 195 -22.11 13.50 -4.66
C PHE A 195 -21.80 13.03 -3.23
N THR A 196 -21.10 11.91 -3.11
CA THR A 196 -20.63 11.34 -1.83
C THR A 196 -19.76 12.34 -1.04
N HIS A 197 -18.89 13.09 -1.72
CA HIS A 197 -17.94 14.00 -1.08
C HIS A 197 -18.61 15.27 -0.58
N GLN A 198 -19.56 15.81 -1.34
CA GLN A 198 -20.30 17.01 -0.93
C GLN A 198 -21.08 16.75 0.35
N ASN A 199 -21.81 15.62 0.39
CA ASN A 199 -22.59 15.24 1.57
C ASN A 199 -21.71 14.95 2.79
N LEU A 200 -20.56 14.29 2.60
CA LEU A 200 -19.61 14.06 3.68
C LEU A 200 -19.17 15.38 4.33
N VAL A 201 -18.80 16.37 3.52
CA VAL A 201 -18.39 17.70 4.02
C VAL A 201 -19.56 18.40 4.72
N GLU A 202 -20.76 18.31 4.16
CA GLU A 202 -21.96 18.90 4.76
C GLU A 202 -22.27 18.31 6.13
N VAL A 203 -22.25 16.98 6.27
CA VAL A 203 -22.41 16.27 7.55
C VAL A 203 -21.32 16.69 8.53
N CYS A 204 -20.05 16.69 8.10
CA CYS A 204 -18.93 17.11 8.93
C CYS A 204 -19.07 18.55 9.44
N ARG A 205 -19.61 19.45 8.60
CA ARG A 205 -19.82 20.85 8.94
C ARG A 205 -21.01 21.01 9.89
N LYS A 206 -22.15 20.37 9.60
CA LYS A 206 -23.41 20.51 10.34
C LYS A 206 -23.36 19.83 11.70
N GLU A 207 -22.91 18.59 11.76
CA GLU A 207 -23.00 17.77 12.96
C GLU A 207 -21.80 17.92 13.87
N TYR A 208 -20.60 18.09 13.27
CA TYR A 208 -19.35 18.10 14.02
C TYR A 208 -18.70 19.49 14.14
N ASN A 209 -19.35 20.54 13.60
CA ASN A 209 -18.90 21.93 13.67
C ASN A 209 -17.47 22.14 13.13
N ILE A 210 -17.12 21.44 12.05
CA ILE A 210 -15.77 21.44 11.48
C ILE A 210 -15.69 22.50 10.37
N HIS A 211 -15.09 23.63 10.71
CA HIS A 211 -14.94 24.77 9.78
C HIS A 211 -13.57 24.85 9.12
N ASN A 212 -12.52 24.25 9.70
CA ASN A 212 -11.13 24.44 9.28
C ASN A 212 -10.38 23.13 9.02
N MET A 213 -9.38 23.20 8.14
CA MET A 213 -8.41 22.12 7.87
C MET A 213 -7.71 21.58 9.12
N ALA A 214 -7.47 22.43 10.12
CA ALA A 214 -6.86 22.01 11.38
C ALA A 214 -7.73 20.96 12.12
N ASP A 215 -9.05 21.07 11.99
CA ASP A 215 -10.03 20.16 12.58
C ASP A 215 -10.36 18.96 11.67
N ALA A 216 -10.01 19.01 10.38
CA ALA A 216 -10.17 17.88 9.45
C ALA A 216 -9.50 16.60 9.97
N SER A 217 -8.45 16.78 10.76
CA SER A 217 -7.73 15.70 11.41
C SER A 217 -8.61 14.93 12.43
N LYS A 218 -9.58 15.60 13.07
CA LYS A 218 -10.55 15.02 14.00
C LYS A 218 -11.67 14.29 13.25
N VAL A 219 -12.09 14.81 12.09
CA VAL A 219 -13.09 14.17 11.19
C VAL A 219 -12.76 12.70 10.99
N TYR A 220 -11.51 12.38 10.66
CA TYR A 220 -11.10 10.99 10.42
C TYR A 220 -11.41 10.07 11.60
N SER A 221 -11.18 10.52 12.84
CA SER A 221 -11.39 9.69 14.02
C SER A 221 -12.88 9.51 14.32
N VAL A 222 -13.68 10.54 14.06
CA VAL A 222 -15.14 10.51 14.17
C VAL A 222 -15.73 9.55 13.16
N VAL A 223 -15.41 9.73 11.88
CA VAL A 223 -15.87 8.87 10.78
C VAL A 223 -15.52 7.40 11.02
N VAL A 224 -14.27 7.11 11.43
CA VAL A 224 -13.86 5.73 11.76
C VAL A 224 -14.63 5.20 12.97
N GLY A 225 -14.82 6.03 14.01
CA GLY A 225 -15.55 5.63 15.21
C GLY A 225 -17.00 5.27 14.91
N GLU A 226 -17.66 6.06 14.08
CA GLU A 226 -19.07 5.89 13.72
C GLU A 226 -19.28 4.68 12.80
N VAL A 227 -18.46 4.54 11.74
CA VAL A 227 -18.49 3.35 10.87
C VAL A 227 -18.21 2.08 11.68
N ALA A 228 -17.31 2.13 12.67
CA ALA A 228 -17.06 1.01 13.58
C ALA A 228 -18.24 0.73 14.53
N GLU A 229 -18.95 1.78 14.98
CA GLU A 229 -20.08 1.65 15.89
C GLU A 229 -21.28 0.98 15.21
N ASN A 230 -21.49 1.28 13.93
CA ASN A 230 -22.55 0.71 13.11
C ASN A 230 -22.32 -0.74 12.67
N GLY A 231 -21.15 -1.31 12.98
CA GLY A 231 -20.84 -2.70 12.67
C GLY A 231 -20.45 -2.94 11.21
N GLU A 232 -20.08 -1.88 10.48
CA GLU A 232 -19.65 -2.00 9.09
C GLU A 232 -18.22 -2.53 8.99
N ASP A 233 -18.08 -3.84 8.77
CA ASP A 233 -16.79 -4.54 8.77
C ASP A 233 -15.95 -4.31 7.49
N ARG A 234 -16.58 -3.85 6.39
CA ARG A 234 -15.96 -3.82 5.06
C ARG A 234 -14.66 -3.01 5.02
N PRO A 235 -14.60 -1.74 5.46
CA PRO A 235 -13.35 -0.98 5.49
C PRO A 235 -12.29 -1.68 6.37
N PHE A 236 -12.67 -2.21 7.52
CA PHE A 236 -11.73 -2.88 8.43
C PHE A 236 -11.12 -4.15 7.83
N ARG A 237 -11.84 -4.88 6.95
CA ARG A 237 -11.25 -5.99 6.17
C ARG A 237 -10.14 -5.51 5.23
N TYR A 238 -10.32 -4.36 4.58
CA TYR A 238 -9.28 -3.76 3.73
C TYR A 238 -8.10 -3.24 4.55
N GLN A 239 -8.35 -2.66 5.73
CA GLN A 239 -7.29 -2.28 6.66
C GLN A 239 -6.45 -3.49 7.09
N ALA A 240 -7.09 -4.62 7.43
CA ALA A 240 -6.40 -5.85 7.80
C ALA A 240 -5.58 -6.43 6.63
N ARG A 241 -6.13 -6.42 5.40
CA ARG A 241 -5.39 -6.83 4.19
C ARG A 241 -4.19 -5.92 3.91
N SER A 242 -4.36 -4.60 4.04
CA SER A 242 -3.27 -3.64 3.85
C SER A 242 -2.15 -3.87 4.88
N ALA A 243 -2.53 -4.13 6.14
CA ALA A 243 -1.58 -4.49 7.19
C ALA A 243 -0.85 -5.78 6.85
N PHE A 244 -1.56 -6.85 6.47
CA PHE A 244 -0.95 -8.12 6.04
C PHE A 244 0.07 -7.91 4.92
N CYS A 245 -0.34 -7.25 3.84
CA CYS A 245 0.54 -6.97 2.71
C CYS A 245 1.77 -6.15 3.12
N ARG A 246 1.61 -5.19 4.04
CA ARG A 246 2.71 -4.39 4.60
C ARG A 246 3.73 -5.27 5.32
N GLY A 247 3.29 -6.17 6.20
CA GLY A 247 4.19 -7.08 6.89
C GLY A 247 4.89 -8.05 5.92
N MET A 248 4.13 -8.59 4.96
CA MET A 248 4.64 -9.55 3.98
C MET A 248 5.74 -8.98 3.10
N TRP A 249 5.58 -7.79 2.51
CA TRP A 249 6.62 -7.25 1.65
C TRP A 249 7.92 -7.01 2.43
N VAL A 250 7.85 -6.52 3.67
CA VAL A 250 9.04 -6.32 4.52
C VAL A 250 9.76 -7.63 4.77
N VAL A 251 9.03 -8.68 5.13
CA VAL A 251 9.61 -10.01 5.40
C VAL A 251 10.22 -10.61 4.13
N LEU A 252 9.51 -10.56 3.01
CA LEU A 252 9.99 -11.12 1.75
C LEU A 252 11.21 -10.35 1.21
N MET A 253 11.20 -9.02 1.33
CA MET A 253 12.35 -8.17 1.02
C MET A 253 13.55 -8.54 1.90
N GLY A 254 13.34 -8.62 3.22
CA GLY A 254 14.39 -8.97 4.17
C GLY A 254 14.99 -10.36 3.90
N THR A 255 14.14 -11.37 3.72
CA THR A 255 14.59 -12.74 3.39
C THR A 255 15.31 -12.79 2.04
N SER A 256 14.82 -12.06 1.02
CA SER A 256 15.48 -11.94 -0.27
C SER A 256 16.87 -11.32 -0.14
N ILE A 257 17.02 -10.24 0.63
CA ILE A 257 18.31 -9.61 0.90
C ILE A 257 19.23 -10.56 1.66
N VAL A 258 18.73 -11.25 2.70
CA VAL A 258 19.53 -12.22 3.48
C VAL A 258 20.04 -13.34 2.58
N TYR A 259 19.18 -13.91 1.71
CA TYR A 259 19.61 -14.90 0.74
C TYR A 259 20.65 -14.30 -0.23
N GLY A 260 20.35 -13.16 -0.84
CA GLY A 260 21.29 -12.50 -1.76
C GLY A 260 22.66 -12.26 -1.13
N VAL A 261 22.71 -11.74 0.10
CA VAL A 261 23.95 -11.45 0.84
C VAL A 261 24.68 -12.73 1.22
N ILE A 262 24.00 -13.71 1.81
CA ILE A 262 24.63 -14.97 2.19
C ILE A 262 25.26 -15.61 0.95
N PHE A 263 24.54 -15.76 -0.16
CA PHE A 263 25.06 -16.54 -1.29
C PHE A 263 26.01 -15.74 -2.20
N SER A 264 25.99 -14.41 -2.16
CA SER A 264 26.94 -13.57 -2.92
C SER A 264 28.27 -13.37 -2.20
N LEU A 265 28.32 -13.54 -0.88
CA LEU A 265 29.55 -13.37 -0.11
C LEU A 265 30.44 -14.62 -0.23
N PRO A 266 31.75 -14.46 -0.51
CA PRO A 266 32.66 -15.60 -0.50
C PRO A 266 32.73 -16.23 0.90
N VAL A 267 32.80 -17.56 0.94
CA VAL A 267 32.81 -18.36 2.19
C VAL A 267 33.94 -17.95 3.16
N SER A 268 35.02 -17.38 2.63
CA SER A 268 36.14 -16.85 3.42
C SER A 268 35.73 -15.71 4.35
N LEU A 269 34.73 -14.91 3.98
CA LEU A 269 34.22 -13.79 4.77
C LEU A 269 33.18 -14.21 5.81
N TYR A 270 32.70 -15.46 5.81
CA TYR A 270 31.76 -15.90 6.81
C TYR A 270 32.44 -16.00 8.19
N PRO A 271 31.80 -15.47 9.25
CA PRO A 271 32.17 -15.76 10.62
C PRO A 271 32.26 -17.27 10.84
N THR A 272 33.25 -17.73 11.60
CA THR A 272 33.48 -19.17 11.84
C THR A 272 32.24 -19.88 12.39
N ALA A 273 31.41 -19.20 13.18
CA ALA A 273 30.15 -19.72 13.70
C ALA A 273 29.09 -20.03 12.62
N LEU A 274 29.19 -19.43 11.42
CA LEU A 274 28.27 -19.63 10.31
C LEU A 274 28.80 -20.59 9.23
N ARG A 275 29.98 -21.20 9.45
CA ARG A 275 30.59 -22.15 8.50
C ARG A 275 30.04 -23.56 8.73
N TYR A 276 28.79 -23.78 8.37
CA TYR A 276 28.14 -25.09 8.45
C TYR A 276 27.38 -25.42 7.16
N PRO A 277 27.21 -26.71 6.83
CA PRO A 277 26.36 -27.10 5.71
C PRO A 277 24.89 -26.80 6.04
N THR A 278 24.30 -25.86 5.30
CA THR A 278 22.88 -25.53 5.38
C THR A 278 22.00 -26.67 4.85
N MET A 279 20.70 -26.68 5.14
CA MET A 279 19.78 -27.70 4.61
C MET A 279 19.74 -27.71 3.08
N PHE A 280 19.98 -26.56 2.44
CA PHE A 280 20.05 -26.40 0.99
C PHE A 280 21.45 -26.45 0.42
N ALA A 281 22.44 -26.95 1.17
CA ALA A 281 23.76 -27.20 0.64
C ALA A 281 23.79 -27.94 -0.73
N PRO A 282 22.92 -28.92 -1.03
CA PRO A 282 22.88 -29.54 -2.35
C PRO A 282 22.12 -28.75 -3.43
N LEU A 283 21.35 -27.71 -3.07
CA LEU A 283 20.55 -26.87 -3.98
C LEU A 283 21.21 -25.50 -4.26
N LEU A 284 22.46 -25.34 -3.82
CA LEU A 284 23.15 -24.07 -3.56
C LEU A 284 23.47 -23.20 -4.78
N ASP A 285 23.49 -23.76 -5.99
CA ASP A 285 24.09 -23.06 -7.13
C ASP A 285 23.17 -22.00 -7.73
N ILE A 286 22.18 -22.39 -8.53
CA ILE A 286 21.33 -21.45 -9.28
C ILE A 286 19.95 -21.25 -8.65
N HIS A 287 19.44 -22.27 -7.96
CA HIS A 287 18.07 -22.29 -7.46
C HIS A 287 17.85 -21.25 -6.36
N ILE A 288 18.86 -20.98 -5.53
CA ILE A 288 18.71 -20.02 -4.44
C ILE A 288 18.65 -18.58 -4.95
N TYR A 289 19.41 -18.22 -5.99
CA TYR A 289 19.27 -16.92 -6.64
C TYR A 289 17.88 -16.77 -7.27
N ILE A 290 17.37 -17.82 -7.91
CA ILE A 290 16.00 -17.83 -8.46
C ILE A 290 14.99 -17.60 -7.33
N ILE A 291 15.13 -18.30 -6.19
CA ILE A 291 14.26 -18.10 -5.02
C ILE A 291 14.36 -16.67 -4.50
N ALA A 292 15.57 -16.11 -4.35
CA ALA A 292 15.77 -14.74 -3.88
C ALA A 292 15.10 -13.71 -4.83
N ILE A 293 15.20 -13.91 -6.14
CA ILE A 293 14.53 -13.08 -7.15
C ILE A 293 13.01 -13.21 -7.05
N ILE A 294 12.46 -14.42 -6.92
CA ILE A 294 11.01 -14.65 -6.76
C ILE A 294 10.50 -13.97 -5.48
N LEU A 295 11.24 -14.06 -4.37
CA LEU A 295 10.92 -13.38 -3.11
C LEU A 295 10.94 -11.86 -3.28
N LEU A 296 11.92 -11.33 -4.03
CA LEU A 296 12.02 -9.91 -4.34
C LEU A 296 10.83 -9.42 -5.17
N ILE A 297 10.48 -10.13 -6.24
CA ILE A 297 9.33 -9.79 -7.09
C ILE A 297 8.03 -9.86 -6.27
N SER A 298 7.87 -10.90 -5.47
CA SER A 298 6.71 -11.07 -4.59
C SER A 298 6.62 -9.92 -3.58
N SER A 299 7.75 -9.49 -3.00
CA SER A 299 7.81 -8.32 -2.13
C SER A 299 7.25 -7.07 -2.82
N PHE A 300 7.67 -6.77 -4.06
CA PHE A 300 7.13 -5.63 -4.81
C PHE A 300 5.62 -5.74 -5.07
N ILE A 301 5.12 -6.94 -5.38
CA ILE A 301 3.68 -7.18 -5.56
C ILE A 301 2.92 -6.86 -4.26
N PHE A 302 3.41 -7.34 -3.10
CA PHE A 302 2.79 -7.06 -1.80
C PHE A 302 2.89 -5.58 -1.41
N ALA A 303 3.98 -4.90 -1.74
CA ALA A 303 4.12 -3.47 -1.52
C ALA A 303 3.03 -2.70 -2.30
N ILE A 304 2.91 -2.95 -3.61
CA ILE A 304 1.88 -2.37 -4.47
C ILE A 304 0.47 -2.66 -3.92
N ALA A 305 0.20 -3.92 -3.55
CA ALA A 305 -1.09 -4.32 -3.01
C ALA A 305 -1.41 -3.61 -1.68
N SER A 306 -0.42 -3.40 -0.81
CA SER A 306 -0.60 -2.68 0.45
C SER A 306 -1.12 -1.26 0.20
N GLY A 307 -0.53 -0.53 -0.76
CA GLY A 307 -0.97 0.80 -1.17
C GLY A 307 -2.40 0.83 -1.73
N ALA A 308 -2.73 -0.10 -2.64
CA ALA A 308 -4.07 -0.20 -3.21
C ALA A 308 -5.14 -0.50 -2.14
N TYR A 309 -4.84 -1.42 -1.20
CA TYR A 309 -5.77 -1.71 -0.10
C TYR A 309 -5.94 -0.54 0.88
N LYS A 310 -4.95 0.36 1.01
CA LYS A 310 -5.13 1.61 1.78
C LYS A 310 -6.11 2.55 1.10
N GLU A 311 -6.04 2.68 -0.22
CA GLU A 311 -6.96 3.51 -1.00
C GLU A 311 -8.39 2.98 -0.89
N TYR A 312 -8.60 1.68 -1.13
CA TYR A 312 -9.91 1.06 -0.94
C TYR A 312 -10.44 1.17 0.50
N TYR A 313 -9.57 1.07 1.50
CA TYR A 313 -9.98 1.30 2.89
C TYR A 313 -10.60 2.70 3.07
N ILE A 314 -10.00 3.75 2.50
CA ILE A 314 -10.52 5.12 2.61
C ILE A 314 -11.81 5.30 1.80
N GLU A 315 -11.87 4.77 0.58
CA GLU A 315 -13.08 4.84 -0.25
C GLU A 315 -14.27 4.19 0.46
N TYR A 316 -14.13 2.95 0.91
CA TYR A 316 -15.20 2.27 1.63
C TYR A 316 -15.51 2.94 2.97
N LEU A 317 -14.51 3.48 3.67
CA LEU A 317 -14.76 4.21 4.91
C LEU A 317 -15.68 5.42 4.67
N ILE A 318 -15.48 6.16 3.58
CA ILE A 318 -16.31 7.31 3.22
C ILE A 318 -17.70 6.87 2.74
N THR A 319 -17.77 5.85 1.88
CA THR A 319 -19.04 5.34 1.37
C THR A 319 -19.94 4.80 2.48
N GLU A 320 -19.41 4.00 3.40
CA GLU A 320 -20.19 3.42 4.51
C GLU A 320 -20.65 4.52 5.49
N PHE A 321 -19.80 5.50 5.77
CA PHE A 321 -20.18 6.67 6.59
C PHE A 321 -21.36 7.44 5.97
N TYR A 322 -21.29 7.67 4.65
CA TYR A 322 -22.34 8.36 3.92
C TYR A 322 -23.66 7.59 3.90
N GLN A 323 -23.61 6.27 3.64
CA GLN A 323 -24.79 5.42 3.62
C GLN A 323 -25.55 5.46 4.95
N HIS A 324 -24.82 5.50 6.06
CA HIS A 324 -25.42 5.59 7.38
C HIS A 324 -26.21 6.90 7.58
N HIS A 325 -25.60 8.05 7.31
CA HIS A 325 -26.25 9.34 7.50
C HIS A 325 -27.45 9.56 6.57
N ASN A 326 -27.39 9.04 5.33
CA ASN A 326 -28.51 9.21 4.41
C ASN A 326 -29.77 8.44 4.89
N ILE A 327 -29.59 7.27 5.52
CA ILE A 327 -30.69 6.51 6.10
C ILE A 327 -31.35 7.29 7.24
N ASP A 328 -30.57 7.97 8.07
CA ASP A 328 -31.09 8.76 9.19
C ASP A 328 -31.89 9.98 8.73
N ILE A 329 -31.42 10.66 7.67
CA ILE A 329 -32.14 11.79 7.06
C ILE A 329 -33.48 11.33 6.48
N GLU A 330 -33.51 10.19 5.77
CA GLU A 330 -34.76 9.64 5.22
C GLU A 330 -35.74 9.18 6.32
N GLN A 331 -35.24 8.74 7.47
CA GLN A 331 -36.08 8.38 8.62
C GLN A 331 -36.65 9.62 9.32
N GLN A 332 -35.91 10.72 9.40
CA GLN A 332 -36.38 11.98 10.00
C GLN A 332 -37.45 12.69 9.16
N GLN A 333 -37.52 12.41 7.86
CA GLN A 333 -38.50 13.00 6.95
C GLN A 333 -39.85 12.26 6.91
N LYS A 334 -39.94 11.06 7.50
CA LYS A 334 -41.15 10.22 7.53
C LYS A 334 -41.96 10.42 8.80
#